data_AF-A0A1M3TXM1-F1
#
_entry.id   AF-A0A1M3TXM1-F1
#
_cell.length_a   1.000
_cell.length_b   1.000
_cell.length_c   1.000
_cell.angle_alpha   90.00
_cell.angle_beta   90.00
_cell.angle_gamma   90.00
#
_symmetry.space_group_name_H-M   'P 1'
#
loop_
_entity.id
_entity.type
_entity.pdbx_description
1 polymer ?
#
loop_
_entity_poly.entity_id
_entity_poly.type
_entity_poly.pdbx_seq_one_letter_code
_entity_poly.pdbx_strand_id
1 'polypeptide(L)'
;MSSIHFLSLETRQIILGYLDIDSLLSAIRSCRPFYLAYKGYEASVLKSCLYTIITPEILPYAILTLDIANSPHGDLIEYHKLIEKRLGNPTETLRDWSWDLSEMKELLFVHRHLSFFIDDYSKKALEEFHNSFGETEVCIPLSRNDWARIARSFYAHLVIRQASLNRFARPKHYEYISGIRHFKYLVTYTADSVSSNSIDLKQLFIVSTYFRNIKSKLYTPSSISLILALTGC
;
A
#
# COMPACT_ATOMS: atom_id res chain seq x y z
N MET A 1 -36.07 -16.90 -15.24
CA MET A 1 -34.74 -16.45 -15.74
C MET A 1 -34.33 -15.23 -14.93
N SER A 2 -33.09 -15.14 -14.43
CA SER A 2 -32.69 -13.95 -13.66
C SER A 2 -32.56 -12.74 -14.58
N SER A 3 -32.90 -11.55 -14.07
CA SER A 3 -32.83 -10.28 -14.80
C SER A 3 -31.43 -9.97 -15.35
N ILE A 4 -30.39 -10.56 -14.77
CA ILE A 4 -28.98 -10.38 -15.15
C ILE A 4 -28.71 -10.84 -16.59
N HIS A 5 -29.47 -11.81 -17.12
CA HIS A 5 -29.32 -12.28 -18.50
C HIS A 5 -29.70 -11.23 -19.54
N PHE A 6 -30.54 -10.25 -19.19
CA PHE A 6 -30.98 -9.18 -20.09
C PHE A 6 -30.04 -7.98 -20.10
N LEU A 7 -29.07 -7.95 -19.18
CA LEU A 7 -28.06 -6.89 -19.15
C LEU A 7 -27.06 -7.08 -20.29
N SER A 8 -26.62 -5.97 -20.88
CA SER A 8 -25.53 -6.00 -21.86
C SER A 8 -24.25 -6.57 -21.23
N LEU A 9 -23.31 -7.01 -22.07
CA LEU A 9 -22.02 -7.51 -21.61
C LEU A 9 -21.28 -6.43 -20.80
N GLU A 10 -21.31 -5.21 -21.31
CA GLU A 10 -20.67 -4.02 -20.74
C GLU A 10 -21.27 -3.69 -19.38
N THR A 11 -22.62 -3.71 -19.26
CA THR A 11 -23.28 -3.47 -17.97
C THR A 11 -22.87 -4.53 -16.94
N ARG A 12 -22.77 -5.80 -17.35
CA ARG A 12 -22.31 -6.88 -16.47
C ARG A 12 -20.86 -6.68 -16.03
N GLN A 13 -19.97 -6.24 -16.92
CA GLN A 13 -18.58 -5.93 -16.59
C GLN A 13 -18.46 -4.75 -15.62
N ILE A 14 -19.25 -3.69 -15.85
CA ILE A 14 -19.31 -2.54 -14.95
C ILE A 14 -19.74 -2.97 -13.55
N ILE A 15 -20.82 -3.77 -13.44
CA ILE A 15 -21.29 -4.31 -12.16
C ILE A 15 -20.17 -5.09 -11.47
N LEU A 16 -19.50 -6.00 -12.19
CA LEU A 16 -18.40 -6.78 -11.64
C LEU A 16 -17.24 -5.89 -11.17
N GLY A 17 -16.95 -4.80 -11.90
CA GLY A 17 -15.90 -3.84 -11.58
C GLY A 17 -16.14 -3.01 -10.31
N TYR A 18 -17.37 -3.00 -9.78
CA TYR A 18 -17.69 -2.31 -8.52
C TYR A 18 -17.69 -3.23 -7.29
N LEU A 19 -17.50 -4.54 -7.48
CA LEU A 19 -17.46 -5.49 -6.38
C LEU A 19 -16.09 -5.49 -5.70
N ASP A 20 -16.06 -5.77 -4.39
CA ASP A 20 -14.83 -6.22 -3.75
C ASP A 20 -14.43 -7.60 -4.28
N ILE A 21 -13.18 -8.02 -4.05
CA ILE A 21 -12.64 -9.27 -4.62
C ILE A 21 -13.40 -10.52 -4.16
N ASP A 22 -13.87 -10.58 -2.92
CA ASP A 22 -14.56 -11.74 -2.38
C ASP A 22 -15.97 -11.84 -2.97
N SER A 23 -16.64 -10.69 -3.12
CA SER A 23 -17.92 -10.54 -3.81
C SER A 23 -17.79 -10.85 -5.31
N LEU A 24 -16.74 -10.39 -5.98
CA LEU A 24 -16.44 -10.71 -7.38
C LEU A 24 -16.31 -12.22 -7.58
N LEU A 25 -15.49 -12.88 -6.75
CA LEU A 25 -15.30 -14.32 -6.78
C LEU A 25 -16.62 -15.09 -6.58
N SER A 26 -17.43 -14.63 -5.64
CA SER A 26 -18.74 -15.22 -5.37
C SER A 26 -19.70 -15.04 -6.55
N ALA A 27 -19.70 -13.86 -7.17
CA ALA A 27 -20.53 -13.54 -8.32
C ALA A 27 -20.17 -14.39 -9.56
N ILE A 28 -18.88 -14.51 -9.89
CA ILE A 28 -18.45 -15.32 -11.05
C ILE A 28 -18.65 -16.82 -10.83
N ARG A 29 -18.58 -17.31 -9.59
CA ARG A 29 -18.82 -18.73 -9.27
C ARG A 29 -20.30 -19.09 -9.29
N SER A 30 -21.17 -18.18 -8.85
CA SER A 30 -22.61 -18.43 -8.71
C SER A 30 -23.42 -18.09 -9.97
N CYS A 31 -22.91 -17.24 -10.86
CA CYS A 31 -23.66 -16.70 -11.99
C CYS A 31 -22.89 -16.87 -13.31
N ARG A 32 -23.36 -17.78 -14.18
CA ARG A 32 -22.76 -18.05 -15.49
C ARG A 32 -22.65 -16.80 -16.39
N PRO A 33 -23.66 -15.91 -16.51
CA PRO A 33 -23.52 -14.65 -17.24
C PRO A 33 -22.39 -13.75 -16.75
N PHE A 34 -22.14 -13.72 -15.45
CA PHE A 34 -21.02 -12.96 -14.88
C PHE A 34 -19.69 -13.65 -15.11
N TYR A 35 -19.61 -14.98 -14.98
CA TYR A 35 -18.42 -15.73 -15.35
C TYR A 35 -17.98 -15.45 -16.80
N LEU A 36 -18.94 -15.48 -17.73
CA LEU A 36 -18.67 -15.20 -19.15
C LEU A 36 -18.26 -13.75 -19.38
N ALA A 37 -18.86 -12.80 -18.66
CA ALA A 37 -18.49 -11.39 -18.75
C ALA A 37 -17.07 -11.12 -18.21
N TYR A 38 -16.66 -11.87 -17.19
CA TYR A 38 -15.33 -11.79 -16.57
C TYR A 38 -14.24 -12.40 -17.47
N LYS A 39 -14.42 -13.63 -17.96
CA LYS A 39 -13.36 -14.44 -18.61
C LYS A 39 -12.69 -13.76 -19.82
N GLY A 40 -13.38 -12.87 -20.53
CA GLY A 40 -12.81 -12.14 -21.68
C GLY A 40 -12.18 -10.78 -21.32
N TYR A 41 -12.36 -10.31 -20.08
CA TYR A 41 -12.09 -8.93 -19.66
C TYR A 41 -11.50 -8.86 -18.24
N GLU A 42 -10.86 -9.93 -17.79
CA GLU A 42 -10.39 -10.12 -16.42
C GLU A 42 -9.58 -8.91 -15.93
N ALA A 43 -8.56 -8.52 -16.69
CA ALA A 43 -7.69 -7.40 -16.35
C ALA A 43 -8.47 -6.08 -16.18
N SER A 44 -9.45 -5.80 -17.03
CA SER A 44 -10.24 -4.56 -16.95
C SER A 44 -11.20 -4.58 -15.75
N VAL A 45 -11.80 -5.72 -15.46
CA VAL A 45 -12.69 -5.87 -14.30
C VAL A 45 -11.88 -5.74 -13.01
N LEU A 46 -10.75 -6.44 -12.90
CA LEU A 46 -9.86 -6.37 -11.74
C LEU A 46 -9.29 -4.96 -11.55
N LYS A 47 -8.91 -4.28 -12.63
CA LYS A 47 -8.51 -2.87 -12.60
C LYS A 47 -9.58 -1.96 -12.04
N SER A 48 -10.82 -2.15 -12.47
CA SER A 48 -11.95 -1.39 -11.96
C SER A 48 -12.17 -1.66 -10.47
N CYS A 49 -12.14 -2.93 -10.06
CA CYS A 49 -12.27 -3.33 -8.66
C CYS A 49 -11.16 -2.75 -7.79
N LEU A 50 -9.95 -2.60 -8.32
CA LEU A 50 -8.84 -2.05 -7.56
C LEU A 50 -8.97 -0.54 -7.39
N TYR A 51 -9.41 0.17 -8.42
CA TYR A 51 -9.60 1.62 -8.38
C TYR A 51 -10.78 2.07 -7.51
N THR A 52 -11.73 1.19 -7.21
CA THR A 52 -12.77 1.49 -6.21
C THR A 52 -12.25 1.43 -4.77
N ILE A 53 -11.12 0.75 -4.55
CA ILE A 53 -10.54 0.54 -3.22
C ILE A 53 -9.30 1.41 -3.00
N ILE A 54 -8.35 1.36 -3.93
CA ILE A 54 -7.08 2.10 -3.86
C ILE A 54 -7.10 3.22 -4.88
N THR A 55 -6.88 4.44 -4.41
CA THR A 55 -6.89 5.60 -5.31
C THR A 55 -5.66 5.59 -6.25
N PRO A 56 -5.78 6.15 -7.47
CA PRO A 56 -4.68 6.17 -8.44
C PRO A 56 -3.38 6.82 -7.90
N GLU A 57 -3.49 7.74 -6.96
CA GLU A 57 -2.34 8.41 -6.34
C GLU A 57 -1.54 7.51 -5.38
N ILE A 58 -2.19 6.47 -4.84
CA ILE A 58 -1.61 5.56 -3.86
C ILE A 58 -1.19 4.25 -4.51
N LEU A 59 -1.90 3.83 -5.56
CA LEU A 59 -1.71 2.53 -6.17
C LEU A 59 -0.25 2.23 -6.61
N PRO A 60 0.50 3.17 -7.22
CA PRO A 60 1.91 2.93 -7.55
C PRO A 60 2.77 2.58 -6.32
N TYR A 61 2.49 3.20 -5.18
CA TYR A 61 3.19 2.92 -3.92
C TYR A 61 2.78 1.58 -3.32
N ALA A 62 1.51 1.21 -3.46
CA ALA A 62 1.02 -0.09 -3.04
C ALA A 62 1.68 -1.21 -3.86
N ILE A 63 1.70 -1.08 -5.19
CA ILE A 63 2.37 -2.02 -6.09
C ILE A 63 3.86 -2.09 -5.78
N LEU A 64 4.53 -0.95 -5.60
CA LEU A 64 5.94 -0.92 -5.22
C LEU A 64 6.19 -1.66 -3.90
N THR A 65 5.31 -1.54 -2.92
CA THR A 65 5.45 -2.25 -1.64
C THR A 65 5.41 -3.77 -1.84
N LEU A 66 4.52 -4.25 -2.72
CA LEU A 66 4.44 -5.66 -3.07
C LEU A 66 5.68 -6.14 -3.83
N ASP A 67 6.11 -5.39 -4.86
CA ASP A 67 7.31 -5.69 -5.64
C ASP A 67 8.56 -5.81 -4.75
N ILE A 68 8.72 -4.90 -3.78
CA ILE A 68 9.87 -4.90 -2.85
C ILE A 68 9.79 -6.06 -1.86
N ALA A 69 8.60 -6.45 -1.42
CA ALA A 69 8.40 -7.62 -0.57
C ALA A 69 8.73 -8.92 -1.29
N ASN A 70 8.37 -9.02 -2.58
CA ASN A 70 8.60 -10.20 -3.42
C ASN A 70 9.98 -10.23 -4.09
N SER A 71 10.70 -9.11 -4.09
CA SER A 71 12.03 -9.02 -4.68
C SER A 71 13.04 -9.90 -3.94
N PRO A 72 13.90 -10.65 -4.67
CA PRO A 72 14.96 -11.43 -4.05
C PRO A 72 15.92 -10.51 -3.28
N HIS A 73 16.48 -11.03 -2.18
CA HIS A 73 17.41 -10.29 -1.33
C HIS A 73 18.73 -10.02 -2.07
N GLY A 74 19.04 -8.75 -2.35
CA GLY A 74 20.43 -8.30 -2.29
C GLY A 74 21.03 -7.45 -3.41
N ASP A 75 20.28 -6.72 -4.23
CA ASP A 75 20.89 -5.63 -5.03
C ASP A 75 20.15 -4.29 -4.87
N LEU A 76 20.89 -3.31 -4.37
CA LEU A 76 20.42 -1.93 -4.23
C LEU A 76 20.05 -1.32 -5.59
N ILE A 77 20.75 -1.72 -6.66
CA ILE A 77 20.49 -1.26 -8.02
C ILE A 77 19.12 -1.76 -8.51
N GLU A 78 18.74 -3.00 -8.16
CA GLU A 78 17.43 -3.54 -8.51
C GLU A 78 16.30 -2.79 -7.79
N TYR A 79 16.49 -2.44 -6.51
CA TYR A 79 15.51 -1.63 -5.78
C TYR A 79 15.34 -0.24 -6.38
N HIS A 80 16.43 0.42 -6.79
CA HIS A 80 16.32 1.72 -7.45
C HIS A 80 15.58 1.62 -8.79
N LYS A 81 15.88 0.60 -9.60
CA LYS A 81 15.16 0.36 -10.86
C LYS A 81 13.67 0.12 -10.63
N LEU A 82 13.29 -0.60 -9.57
CA LEU A 82 11.87 -0.82 -9.21
C LEU A 82 11.20 0.50 -8.77
N ILE A 83 11.86 1.30 -7.94
CA ILE A 83 11.34 2.59 -7.49
C ILE A 83 11.15 3.53 -8.69
N GLU A 84 12.16 3.67 -9.56
CA GLU A 84 12.10 4.50 -10.76
C GLU A 84 11.00 4.01 -11.71
N LYS A 85 10.91 2.68 -11.95
CA LYS A 85 9.88 2.09 -12.79
C LYS A 85 8.47 2.42 -12.27
N ARG A 86 8.24 2.30 -10.96
CA ARG A 86 6.90 2.43 -10.36
C ARG A 86 6.48 3.86 -10.07
N LEU A 87 7.41 4.72 -9.67
CA LEU A 87 7.10 6.09 -9.24
C LEU A 87 7.47 7.14 -10.29
N GLY A 88 8.41 6.86 -11.20
CA GLY A 88 8.85 7.80 -12.23
C GLY A 88 7.81 8.03 -13.33
N ASN A 89 7.00 7.01 -13.66
CA ASN A 89 5.84 7.15 -14.53
C ASN A 89 4.64 6.34 -13.99
N PRO A 90 3.83 6.92 -13.10
CA PRO A 90 2.67 6.24 -12.50
C PRO A 90 1.67 5.71 -13.53
N THR A 91 1.50 6.39 -14.66
CA THR A 91 0.52 5.98 -15.69
C THR A 91 0.97 4.70 -16.40
N GLU A 92 2.25 4.63 -16.77
CA GLU A 92 2.86 3.47 -17.42
C GLU A 92 2.94 2.28 -16.46
N THR A 93 3.26 2.55 -15.19
CA THR A 93 3.26 1.56 -14.10
C THR A 93 1.95 0.76 -14.02
N LEU A 94 0.82 1.45 -14.15
CA LEU A 94 -0.51 0.85 -14.05
C LEU A 94 -0.94 0.14 -15.34
N ARG A 95 -0.30 0.46 -16.48
CA ARG A 95 -0.54 -0.25 -17.72
C ARG A 95 0.13 -1.62 -17.71
N ASP A 96 1.33 -1.69 -17.16
CA ASP A 96 2.22 -2.87 -17.27
C ASP A 96 2.20 -3.76 -16.02
N TRP A 97 1.32 -3.49 -15.05
CA TRP A 97 1.15 -4.34 -13.88
C TRP A 97 0.34 -5.60 -14.22
N SER A 98 0.72 -6.72 -13.60
CA SER A 98 0.00 -7.98 -13.63
C SER A 98 -1.36 -7.80 -12.97
N TRP A 99 -2.42 -7.94 -13.76
CA TRP A 99 -3.80 -7.92 -13.28
C TRP A 99 -4.26 -9.34 -12.95
N ASP A 100 -3.46 -10.05 -12.16
CA ASP A 100 -3.86 -11.37 -11.67
C ASP A 100 -4.53 -11.26 -10.28
N LEU A 101 -5.38 -12.24 -10.00
CA LEU A 101 -6.18 -12.24 -8.78
C LEU A 101 -5.33 -12.49 -7.51
N SER A 102 -4.19 -13.18 -7.64
CA SER A 102 -3.34 -13.52 -6.49
C SER A 102 -2.61 -12.27 -5.99
N GLU A 103 -1.92 -11.57 -6.88
CA GLU A 103 -1.25 -10.31 -6.58
C GLU A 103 -2.25 -9.25 -6.09
N MET A 104 -3.44 -9.18 -6.70
CA MET A 104 -4.48 -8.26 -6.23
C MET A 104 -4.95 -8.55 -4.81
N LYS A 105 -5.05 -9.82 -4.41
CA LYS A 105 -5.39 -10.19 -3.03
C LYS A 105 -4.32 -9.78 -2.03
N GLU A 106 -3.06 -10.04 -2.35
CA GLU A 106 -1.92 -9.64 -1.50
C GLU A 106 -1.86 -8.11 -1.34
N LEU A 107 -2.01 -7.39 -2.45
CA LEU A 107 -2.05 -5.93 -2.47
C LEU A 107 -3.19 -5.37 -1.60
N LEU A 108 -4.40 -5.93 -1.74
CA LEU A 108 -5.56 -5.52 -0.94
C LEU A 108 -5.40 -5.86 0.54
N PHE A 109 -4.77 -6.99 0.85
CA PHE A 109 -4.44 -7.34 2.23
C PHE A 109 -3.52 -6.29 2.85
N VAL A 110 -2.42 -5.94 2.20
CA VAL A 110 -1.48 -4.89 2.65
C VAL A 110 -2.19 -3.54 2.78
N HIS A 111 -3.00 -3.16 1.77
CA HIS A 111 -3.74 -1.91 1.77
C HIS A 111 -4.74 -1.80 2.93
N ARG A 112 -5.50 -2.86 3.22
CA ARG A 112 -6.44 -2.89 4.36
C ARG A 112 -5.71 -2.66 5.68
N HIS A 113 -4.56 -3.31 5.88
CA HIS A 113 -3.75 -3.14 7.09
C HIS A 113 -3.21 -1.71 7.20
N LEU A 114 -2.64 -1.18 6.11
CA LEU A 114 -2.12 0.18 6.11
C LEU A 114 -3.22 1.21 6.32
N SER A 115 -4.38 1.07 5.69
CA SER A 115 -5.49 2.01 5.83
C SER A 115 -5.94 2.11 7.28
N PHE A 116 -6.01 0.99 8.02
CA PHE A 116 -6.27 1.01 9.45
C PHE A 116 -5.27 1.90 10.22
N PHE A 117 -3.96 1.75 9.97
CA PHE A 117 -2.96 2.57 10.65
C PHE A 117 -2.97 4.04 10.21
N ILE A 118 -3.23 4.30 8.93
CA ILE A 118 -3.35 5.65 8.38
C ILE A 118 -4.54 6.36 9.01
N ASP A 119 -5.68 5.69 9.13
CA ASP A 119 -6.90 6.25 9.72
C ASP A 119 -6.73 6.51 11.21
N ASP A 120 -6.14 5.54 11.95
CA ASP A 120 -5.84 5.69 13.37
C ASP A 120 -4.84 6.83 13.65
N TYR A 121 -3.79 6.95 12.82
CA TYR A 121 -2.84 8.06 12.88
C TYR A 121 -3.53 9.39 12.60
N SER A 122 -4.29 9.47 11.50
CA SER A 122 -4.98 10.68 11.07
C SER A 122 -5.95 11.17 12.14
N LYS A 123 -6.72 10.26 12.73
CA LYS A 123 -7.64 10.56 13.82
C LYS A 123 -6.92 11.13 15.05
N LYS A 124 -5.87 10.46 15.52
CA LYS A 124 -5.08 10.92 16.68
C LYS A 124 -4.40 12.26 16.44
N ALA A 125 -3.88 12.47 15.23
CA ALA A 125 -3.24 13.73 14.86
C ALA A 125 -4.24 14.89 14.85
N LEU A 126 -5.47 14.66 14.36
CA LEU A 126 -6.55 15.64 14.40
C LEU A 126 -7.01 15.90 15.84
N GLU A 127 -7.18 14.87 16.66
CA GLU A 127 -7.54 15.00 18.08
C GLU A 127 -6.51 15.84 18.85
N GLU A 128 -5.22 15.55 18.68
CA GLU A 128 -4.13 16.29 19.34
C GLU A 128 -4.07 17.75 18.87
N PHE A 129 -4.28 18.00 17.57
CA PHE A 129 -4.36 19.34 17.02
C PHE A 129 -5.50 20.13 17.67
N HIS A 130 -6.71 19.56 17.74
CA HIS A 130 -7.85 20.23 18.39
C HIS A 130 -7.60 20.49 19.88
N ASN A 131 -7.03 19.52 20.60
CA ASN A 131 -6.70 19.69 22.02
C ASN A 131 -5.67 20.83 22.25
N SER A 132 -4.80 21.08 21.27
CA SER A 132 -3.73 22.09 21.37
C SER A 132 -4.19 23.51 21.05
N PHE A 133 -5.19 23.68 20.17
CA PHE A 133 -5.65 24.99 19.69
C PHE A 133 -7.04 25.40 20.23
N GLY A 134 -7.65 24.57 21.08
CA GLY A 134 -8.94 24.82 21.73
C GLY A 134 -10.15 24.49 20.84
N GLU A 135 -11.31 24.28 21.45
CA GLU A 135 -12.59 23.85 20.82
C GLU A 135 -13.16 24.82 19.75
N THR A 136 -12.44 25.88 19.41
CA THR A 136 -12.88 26.96 18.52
C THR A 136 -12.82 26.62 17.03
N GLU A 137 -12.08 25.60 16.62
CA GLU A 137 -12.07 25.15 15.22
C GLU A 137 -12.99 23.94 15.03
N VAL A 138 -13.92 24.07 14.07
CA VAL A 138 -14.81 22.97 13.64
C VAL A 138 -13.94 21.77 13.26
N CYS A 139 -14.28 20.59 13.76
CA CYS A 139 -13.59 19.34 13.46
C CYS A 139 -13.71 19.02 11.96
N ILE A 140 -12.80 19.55 11.14
CA ILE A 140 -12.82 19.33 9.70
C ILE A 140 -12.24 17.93 9.43
N PRO A 141 -12.99 17.04 8.77
CA PRO A 141 -12.45 15.74 8.39
C PRO A 141 -11.27 15.94 7.45
N LEU A 142 -10.28 15.04 7.56
CA LEU A 142 -9.10 15.09 6.72
C LEU A 142 -9.50 15.12 5.23
N SER A 143 -8.95 16.08 4.48
CA SER A 143 -9.21 16.13 3.04
C SER A 143 -8.67 14.86 2.36
N ARG A 144 -9.29 14.45 1.26
CA ARG A 144 -8.83 13.28 0.48
C ARG A 144 -7.36 13.42 0.06
N ASN A 145 -6.92 14.63 -0.25
CA ASN A 145 -5.54 14.92 -0.64
C ASN A 145 -4.57 14.79 0.53
N ASP A 146 -4.95 15.27 1.71
CA ASP A 146 -4.13 15.11 2.92
C ASP A 146 -4.04 13.64 3.34
N TRP A 147 -5.16 12.91 3.26
CA TRP A 147 -5.17 11.46 3.49
C TRP A 147 -4.24 10.74 2.52
N ALA A 148 -4.32 11.04 1.23
CA ALA A 148 -3.42 10.47 0.23
C ALA A 148 -1.95 10.83 0.47
N ARG A 149 -1.65 12.05 0.93
CA ARG A 149 -0.28 12.45 1.32
C ARG A 149 0.24 11.60 2.48
N ILE A 150 -0.57 11.42 3.53
CA ILE A 150 -0.22 10.58 4.68
C ILE A 150 -0.05 9.12 4.23
N ALA A 151 -0.99 8.60 3.45
CA ALA A 151 -0.95 7.23 2.94
C ALA A 151 0.34 6.94 2.17
N ARG A 152 0.73 7.84 1.24
CA ARG A 152 1.99 7.71 0.49
C ARG A 152 3.21 7.64 1.41
N SER A 153 3.24 8.40 2.51
CA SER A 153 4.30 8.30 3.52
C SER A 153 4.32 6.95 4.25
N PHE A 154 3.15 6.37 4.56
CA PHE A 154 3.05 5.03 5.15
C PHE A 154 3.57 3.94 4.22
N TYR A 155 3.19 3.97 2.94
CA TYR A 155 3.70 3.02 1.95
C TYR A 155 5.21 3.18 1.73
N ALA A 156 5.69 4.42 1.57
CA ALA A 156 7.11 4.68 1.44
C ALA A 156 7.92 4.19 2.65
N HIS A 157 7.38 4.34 3.87
CA HIS A 157 8.01 3.78 5.06
C HIS A 157 8.15 2.26 4.98
N LEU A 158 7.11 1.53 4.52
CA LEU A 158 7.20 0.09 4.33
C LEU A 158 8.23 -0.31 3.28
N VAL A 159 8.28 0.39 2.14
CA VAL A 159 9.28 0.17 1.10
C VAL A 159 10.70 0.32 1.66
N ILE A 160 10.98 1.43 2.35
CA ILE A 160 12.29 1.70 2.96
C ILE A 160 12.65 0.60 3.97
N ARG A 161 11.69 0.24 4.83
CA ARG A 161 11.88 -0.79 5.86
C ARG A 161 12.19 -2.14 5.24
N GLN A 162 11.41 -2.57 4.23
CA GLN A 162 11.58 -3.86 3.60
C GLN A 162 12.89 -3.93 2.80
N ALA A 163 13.23 -2.89 2.04
CA ALA A 163 14.51 -2.79 1.34
C ALA A 163 15.70 -2.87 2.31
N SER A 164 15.56 -2.26 3.50
CA SER A 164 16.56 -2.35 4.56
C SER A 164 16.70 -3.79 5.08
N LEU A 165 15.57 -4.43 5.45
CA LEU A 165 15.56 -5.80 5.98
C LEU A 165 16.14 -6.82 4.99
N ASN A 166 15.75 -6.73 3.72
CA ASN A 166 16.24 -7.59 2.66
C ASN A 166 17.76 -7.49 2.48
N ARG A 167 18.36 -6.33 2.78
CA ARG A 167 19.83 -6.14 2.75
C ARG A 167 20.52 -6.73 3.98
N PHE A 168 19.92 -6.59 5.17
CA PHE A 168 20.48 -7.13 6.43
C PHE A 168 20.35 -8.66 6.55
N ALA A 169 19.44 -9.29 5.78
CA ALA A 169 19.29 -10.74 5.74
C ALA A 169 20.47 -11.48 5.08
N ARG A 170 21.45 -10.77 4.47
CA ARG A 170 22.74 -11.36 4.08
C ARG A 170 23.78 -11.15 5.18
N PRO A 171 24.15 -12.19 5.96
CA PRO A 171 25.26 -12.10 6.89
C PRO A 171 26.57 -12.15 6.09
N LYS A 172 27.10 -10.98 5.70
CA LYS A 172 28.55 -10.85 5.61
C LYS A 172 29.00 -10.27 6.95
N HIS A 173 29.72 -11.10 7.72
CA HIS A 173 30.09 -10.94 9.14
C HIS A 173 30.85 -9.64 9.54
N TYR A 174 31.01 -8.65 8.65
CA TYR A 174 31.90 -7.51 8.85
C TYR A 174 31.24 -6.12 8.90
N GLU A 175 29.91 -5.99 8.87
CA GLU A 175 29.28 -4.66 8.69
C GLU A 175 28.24 -4.23 9.75
N TYR A 176 28.41 -4.63 11.01
CA TYR A 176 27.47 -4.18 12.07
C TYR A 176 27.56 -2.66 12.35
N ILE A 177 28.75 -2.05 12.22
CA ILE A 177 28.96 -0.60 12.42
C ILE A 177 28.76 0.19 11.10
N SER A 178 29.01 -0.46 9.95
CA SER A 178 28.72 0.06 8.60
C SER A 178 27.21 0.15 8.33
N GLY A 179 26.41 -0.76 8.90
CA GLY A 179 24.97 -0.84 8.71
C GLY A 179 24.18 0.39 9.13
N ILE A 180 24.60 1.12 10.17
CA ILE A 180 23.88 2.33 10.63
C ILE A 180 24.11 3.52 9.70
N ARG A 181 25.35 3.73 9.20
CA ARG A 181 25.64 4.78 8.20
C ARG A 181 24.98 4.46 6.86
N HIS A 182 24.99 3.19 6.45
CA HIS A 182 24.32 2.75 5.22
C HIS A 182 22.79 2.79 5.35
N PHE A 183 22.21 2.47 6.50
CA PHE A 183 20.78 2.66 6.75
C PHE A 183 20.42 4.13 6.69
N LYS A 184 21.23 5.02 7.28
CA LYS A 184 21.01 6.46 7.18
C LYS A 184 21.12 6.94 5.74
N TYR A 185 22.13 6.50 4.97
CA TYR A 185 22.26 6.82 3.54
C TYR A 185 21.11 6.24 2.70
N LEU A 186 20.64 5.03 2.98
CA LEU A 186 19.51 4.40 2.28
C LEU A 186 18.20 5.11 2.61
N VAL A 187 17.94 5.37 3.89
CA VAL A 187 16.78 6.16 4.32
C VAL A 187 16.85 7.53 3.67
N THR A 188 18.00 8.21 3.66
CA THR A 188 18.17 9.50 3.01
C THR A 188 17.97 9.40 1.50
N TYR A 189 18.62 8.47 0.80
CA TYR A 189 18.53 8.32 -0.66
C TYR A 189 17.15 7.83 -1.12
N THR A 190 16.58 6.82 -0.47
CA THR A 190 15.23 6.36 -0.76
C THR A 190 14.24 7.46 -0.41
N ALA A 191 14.38 8.16 0.73
CA ALA A 191 13.54 9.31 1.02
C ALA A 191 13.74 10.44 -0.01
N ASP A 192 14.96 10.70 -0.50
CA ASP A 192 15.25 11.71 -1.53
C ASP A 192 14.58 11.33 -2.86
N SER A 193 14.70 10.07 -3.29
CA SER A 193 14.09 9.51 -4.52
C SER A 193 12.56 9.40 -4.43
N VAL A 194 12.04 9.25 -3.22
CA VAL A 194 10.61 9.22 -2.89
C VAL A 194 10.08 10.66 -2.75
N SER A 195 10.89 11.60 -2.26
CA SER A 195 10.54 13.02 -2.09
C SER A 195 10.53 13.81 -3.39
N SER A 196 11.42 13.46 -4.34
CA SER A 196 11.37 14.00 -5.71
C SER A 196 10.06 13.63 -6.41
N ASN A 197 9.43 12.53 -6.00
CA ASN A 197 8.12 12.04 -6.44
C ASN A 197 6.97 12.47 -5.52
N SER A 198 7.02 13.67 -4.95
CA SER A 198 5.90 14.33 -4.24
C SER A 198 5.50 13.77 -2.87
N ILE A 199 6.44 13.16 -2.14
CA ILE A 199 6.27 12.81 -0.71
C ILE A 199 6.92 13.85 0.18
N ASP A 200 6.16 14.31 1.16
CA ASP A 200 6.65 15.18 2.22
C ASP A 200 7.59 14.40 3.17
N LEU A 201 8.88 14.73 3.13
CA LEU A 201 9.93 14.15 3.98
C LEU A 201 9.61 14.30 5.48
N LYS A 202 9.00 15.43 5.87
CA LYS A 202 8.58 15.67 7.25
C LYS A 202 7.51 14.66 7.64
N GLN A 203 6.53 14.43 6.76
CA GLN A 203 5.47 13.46 6.98
C GLN A 203 6.02 12.03 7.09
N LEU A 204 6.97 11.65 6.23
CA LEU A 204 7.64 10.34 6.30
C LEU A 204 8.39 10.13 7.63
N PHE A 205 9.07 11.16 8.14
CA PHE A 205 9.75 11.09 9.43
C PHE A 205 8.77 10.92 10.60
N ILE A 206 7.64 11.65 10.56
CA ILE A 206 6.59 11.55 11.57
C ILE A 206 6.00 10.12 11.59
N VAL A 207 5.66 9.58 10.42
CA VAL A 207 5.14 8.21 10.29
C VAL A 207 6.15 7.17 10.80
N SER A 208 7.44 7.35 10.51
CA SER A 208 8.49 6.47 11.01
C SER A 208 8.58 6.48 12.54
N THR A 209 8.40 7.64 13.15
CA THR A 209 8.34 7.80 14.61
C THR A 209 7.07 7.17 15.18
N TYR A 210 5.94 7.32 14.50
CA TYR A 210 4.67 6.71 14.87
C TYR A 210 4.76 5.18 14.97
N PHE A 211 5.32 4.53 13.95
CA PHE A 211 5.54 3.08 13.98
C PHE A 211 6.51 2.63 15.08
N ARG A 212 7.56 3.42 15.37
CA ARG A 212 8.45 3.14 16.51
C ARG A 212 7.69 3.17 17.84
N ASN A 213 6.81 4.15 18.02
CA ASN A 213 6.00 4.29 19.23
C ASN A 213 4.99 3.14 19.36
N ILE A 214 4.32 2.74 18.28
CA ILE A 214 3.46 1.55 18.25
C ILE A 214 4.26 0.31 18.66
N LYS A 215 5.44 0.08 18.08
CA LYS A 215 6.29 -1.06 18.43
C LYS A 215 6.64 -1.09 19.91
N SER A 216 6.95 0.06 20.51
CA SER A 216 7.24 0.15 21.96
C SER A 216 6.03 -0.16 22.84
N LYS A 217 4.80 0.16 22.37
CA LYS A 217 3.55 -0.11 23.09
C LYS A 217 3.05 -1.55 22.91
N LEU A 218 3.39 -2.22 21.81
CA LEU A 218 3.00 -3.60 21.51
C LEU A 218 3.89 -4.68 22.17
N TYR A 219 4.88 -4.30 22.98
CA TYR A 219 5.64 -5.25 23.82
C TYR A 219 4.85 -5.75 25.05
N THR A 220 3.53 -5.53 25.09
CA THR A 220 2.63 -6.24 26.00
C THR A 220 2.22 -7.61 25.40
N PRO A 221 2.16 -8.70 26.20
CA PRO A 221 2.21 -10.09 25.69
C PRO A 221 1.06 -10.54 24.78
N SER A 222 -0.02 -9.79 24.65
CA SER A 222 -1.24 -10.19 23.91
C SER A 222 -1.25 -9.81 22.42
N SER A 223 -0.25 -9.08 21.91
CA SER A 223 -0.29 -8.48 20.56
C SER A 223 0.70 -9.07 19.54
N ILE A 224 1.38 -10.16 19.89
CA ILE A 224 2.45 -10.81 19.10
C ILE A 224 1.96 -11.23 17.69
N SER A 225 0.66 -11.49 17.53
CA SER A 225 0.04 -11.89 16.26
C SER A 225 0.07 -10.79 15.18
N LEU A 226 0.02 -9.51 15.57
CA LEU A 226 -0.02 -8.39 14.61
C LEU A 226 1.38 -8.04 14.06
N ILE A 227 2.41 -8.27 14.88
CA ILE A 227 3.81 -8.08 14.48
C ILE A 227 4.20 -9.19 13.50
N LEU A 228 3.85 -10.44 13.77
CA LEU A 228 4.13 -11.56 12.84
C LEU A 228 3.43 -11.38 11.48
N ALA A 229 2.21 -10.85 11.45
CA ALA A 229 1.49 -10.55 10.21
C ALA A 229 2.12 -9.42 9.37
N LEU A 230 2.85 -8.49 10.00
CA LEU A 230 3.54 -7.38 9.33
C LEU A 230 5.06 -7.60 9.14
N THR A 231 5.62 -8.65 9.75
CA THR A 231 7.05 -8.98 9.63
C THR A 231 7.35 -10.27 8.89
N GLY A 232 6.35 -11.00 8.40
CA GLY A 232 6.58 -12.14 7.50
C GLY A 232 7.63 -13.12 8.05
N CYS A 233 7.44 -13.58 9.28
CA CYS A 233 8.14 -14.73 9.85
C CYS A 233 7.11 -15.75 10.28
#